data_AF-A0A7V2RTQ0-F1
#
_entry.id   AF-A0A7V2RTQ0-F1
#
_cell.length_a   1.000
_cell.length_b   1.000
_cell.length_c   1.000
_cell.angle_alpha   90.00
_cell.angle_beta   90.00
_cell.angle_gamma   90.00
#
_symmetry.space_group_name_H-M   'P 1'
#
loop_
_entity.id
_entity.type
_entity.pdbx_description
1 polymer ?
#
loop_
_entity_poly.entity_id
_entity_poly.type
_entity_poly.pdbx_seq_one_letter_code
_entity_poly.pdbx_strand_id
1 'polypeptide(L)'
;ALDEIYAALDTALGQVLDAAGGRFDRILLFSAHGMGPSDGWLHMLDALLARIEGRERAAGSGGGLLYRLKKRLPWNLVREVTTRLPAAVNRALVPLWSQRMHDWGTTRVFTVPFDVHGFLRVNLRGRERDGIVSPGEEYESLCAELVEALEGFADIASGRPVSAGVVHSRALFPNGERTDRLPDLVVRIGDPVRGSPGLVSPHFGEVRFPTPDRFPSGRSGNHHPRGWYLLAGTGAAAIADGRVVDLAPDVLRLLDLTPPAGMHGGGLLDGVAGAGRQGTEEPVSGASPRGAE
;
A
#
# COMPACT_ATOMS: atom_id res chain seq x y z
N ALA A 1 -9.57 -22.59 -10.15
CA ALA A 1 -8.32 -21.88 -9.78
C ALA A 1 -8.43 -21.12 -8.45
N LEU A 2 -9.12 -19.97 -8.35
CA LEU A 2 -9.21 -19.24 -7.06
C LEU A 2 -9.94 -20.05 -5.97
N ASP A 3 -11.11 -20.60 -6.29
CA ASP A 3 -11.88 -21.42 -5.34
C ASP A 3 -11.09 -22.67 -4.88
N GLU A 4 -10.34 -23.29 -5.80
CA GLU A 4 -9.46 -24.42 -5.49
C GLU A 4 -8.33 -24.02 -4.54
N ILE A 5 -7.74 -22.82 -4.71
CA ILE A 5 -6.73 -22.30 -3.78
C ILE A 5 -7.34 -22.08 -2.40
N TYR A 6 -8.52 -21.47 -2.31
CA TYR A 6 -9.19 -21.26 -1.02
C TYR A 6 -9.58 -22.58 -0.35
N ALA A 7 -10.08 -23.57 -1.10
CA ALA A 7 -10.37 -24.91 -0.56
C ALA A 7 -9.09 -25.62 -0.05
N ALA A 8 -7.97 -25.46 -0.76
CA ALA A 8 -6.69 -26.00 -0.32
C ALA A 8 -6.16 -25.29 0.94
N LEU A 9 -6.32 -23.96 1.04
CA LEU A 9 -5.97 -23.18 2.23
C LEU A 9 -6.83 -23.56 3.43
N ASP A 10 -8.15 -23.76 3.23
CA ASP A 10 -9.06 -24.23 4.26
C ASP A 10 -8.67 -25.62 4.79
N THR A 11 -8.36 -26.55 3.88
CA THR A 11 -7.84 -27.88 4.23
C THR A 11 -6.53 -27.79 5.03
N ALA A 12 -5.60 -26.95 4.59
CA ALA A 12 -4.32 -26.76 5.28
C ALA A 12 -4.49 -26.10 6.66
N LEU A 13 -5.42 -25.16 6.79
CA LEU A 13 -5.77 -24.57 8.08
C LEU A 13 -6.31 -25.64 9.04
N GLY A 14 -7.21 -26.51 8.57
CA GLY A 14 -7.71 -27.65 9.35
C GLY A 14 -6.58 -28.53 9.88
N GLN A 15 -5.61 -28.88 9.04
CA GLN A 15 -4.45 -29.69 9.43
C GLN A 15 -3.60 -29.03 10.54
N VAL A 16 -3.42 -27.69 10.47
CA VAL A 16 -2.70 -26.93 11.51
C VAL A 16 -3.46 -26.95 12.83
N LEU A 17 -4.79 -26.78 12.78
CA LEU A 17 -5.65 -26.80 13.96
C LEU A 17 -5.71 -28.20 14.61
N ASP A 18 -5.82 -29.25 13.81
CA ASP A 18 -5.79 -30.64 14.27
C ASP A 18 -4.47 -30.97 14.96
N ALA A 19 -3.34 -30.56 14.37
CA ALA A 19 -2.01 -30.74 14.96
C ALA A 19 -1.82 -29.93 16.26
N ALA A 20 -2.45 -28.76 16.37
CA ALA A 20 -2.50 -28.00 17.60
C ALA A 20 -3.33 -28.70 18.68
N GLY A 21 -4.27 -29.59 18.31
CA GLY A 21 -4.95 -30.50 19.24
C GLY A 21 -5.78 -29.79 20.32
N GLY A 22 -6.46 -28.69 19.95
CA GLY A 22 -7.30 -27.93 20.89
C GLY A 22 -6.54 -27.17 21.98
N ARG A 23 -5.21 -27.00 21.85
CA ARG A 23 -4.36 -26.28 22.81
C ARG A 23 -4.66 -24.77 22.94
N PHE A 24 -5.46 -24.21 22.03
CA PHE A 24 -5.74 -22.79 21.98
C PHE A 24 -7.23 -22.54 22.17
N ASP A 25 -7.58 -21.77 23.20
CA ASP A 25 -8.97 -21.39 23.49
C ASP A 25 -9.51 -20.34 22.50
N ARG A 26 -8.61 -19.61 21.83
CA ARG A 26 -8.95 -18.55 20.87
C ARG A 26 -8.05 -18.61 19.65
N ILE A 27 -8.63 -18.40 18.47
CA ILE A 27 -7.92 -18.35 17.20
C ILE A 27 -8.32 -17.08 16.47
N LEU A 28 -7.36 -16.21 16.18
CA LEU A 28 -7.54 -15.04 15.34
C LEU A 28 -6.92 -15.31 13.97
N LEU A 29 -7.75 -15.36 12.94
CA LEU A 29 -7.33 -15.40 11.54
C LEU A 29 -7.67 -14.06 10.90
N PHE A 30 -6.76 -13.45 10.16
CA PHE A 30 -7.03 -12.16 9.52
C PHE A 30 -6.24 -11.96 8.24
N SER A 31 -6.77 -11.07 7.40
CA SER A 31 -6.08 -10.47 6.27
C SER A 31 -6.09 -8.96 6.45
N ALA A 32 -4.92 -8.33 6.48
CA ALA A 32 -4.76 -6.90 6.67
C ALA A 32 -5.32 -6.06 5.49
N HIS A 33 -5.44 -6.67 4.32
CA HIS A 33 -5.95 -6.07 3.10
C HIS A 33 -6.64 -7.15 2.25
N GLY A 34 -7.41 -6.72 1.26
CA GLY A 34 -8.03 -7.58 0.27
C GLY A 34 -7.18 -7.68 -0.99
N MET A 35 -7.70 -8.39 -1.98
CA MET A 35 -7.16 -8.47 -3.34
C MET A 35 -8.31 -8.29 -4.33
N GLY A 36 -8.07 -7.57 -5.41
CA GLY A 36 -9.02 -7.37 -6.50
C GLY A 36 -8.31 -7.25 -7.85
N PRO A 37 -9.05 -7.08 -8.95
CA PRO A 37 -8.47 -6.81 -10.26
C PRO A 37 -7.61 -5.54 -10.23
N SER A 38 -6.49 -5.56 -10.96
CA SER A 38 -5.73 -4.34 -11.19
C SER A 38 -6.48 -3.42 -12.14
N ASP A 39 -6.62 -2.15 -11.77
CA ASP A 39 -7.25 -1.10 -12.58
C ASP A 39 -6.31 -0.52 -13.65
N GLY A 40 -5.00 -0.70 -13.49
CA GLY A 40 -3.97 -0.20 -14.40
C GLY A 40 -3.56 1.25 -14.17
N TRP A 41 -4.21 1.98 -13.25
CA TRP A 41 -3.97 3.40 -13.00
C TRP A 41 -2.51 3.69 -12.63
N LEU A 42 -1.89 2.77 -11.88
CA LEU A 42 -0.49 2.86 -11.46
C LEU A 42 0.48 3.10 -12.62
N HIS A 43 0.15 2.57 -13.80
CA HIS A 43 0.99 2.69 -14.99
C HIS A 43 0.86 4.04 -15.69
N MET A 44 -0.11 4.87 -15.28
CA MET A 44 -0.46 6.13 -15.91
C MET A 44 0.16 7.33 -15.17
N LEU A 45 0.50 7.19 -13.89
CA LEU A 45 0.94 8.31 -13.05
C LEU A 45 2.20 9.00 -13.59
N ASP A 46 3.21 8.25 -14.05
CA ASP A 46 4.43 8.84 -14.64
C ASP A 46 4.14 9.68 -15.89
N ALA A 47 3.20 9.22 -16.71
CA ALA A 47 2.80 9.92 -17.92
C ALA A 47 1.95 11.16 -17.59
N LEU A 48 1.11 11.10 -16.54
CA LEU A 48 0.41 12.27 -16.03
C LEU A 48 1.37 13.32 -15.50
N LEU A 49 2.38 12.94 -14.72
CA LEU A 49 3.42 13.87 -14.26
C LEU A 49 4.16 14.49 -15.45
N ALA A 50 4.52 13.69 -16.45
CA ALA A 50 5.16 14.20 -17.66
C ALA A 50 4.27 15.20 -18.42
N ARG A 51 2.94 14.98 -18.46
CA ARG A 51 1.97 15.92 -19.03
C ARG A 51 1.90 17.21 -18.21
N ILE A 52 1.75 17.10 -16.88
CA ILE A 52 1.64 18.23 -15.96
C ILE A 52 2.88 19.13 -16.06
N GLU A 53 4.06 18.53 -16.07
CA GLU A 53 5.34 19.25 -16.14
C GLU A 53 5.73 19.65 -17.58
N GLY A 54 4.86 19.43 -18.57
CA GLY A 54 5.12 19.77 -19.98
C GLY A 54 6.27 18.98 -20.62
N ARG A 55 6.68 17.86 -20.03
CA ARG A 55 7.81 17.01 -20.44
C ARG A 55 7.48 16.02 -21.55
N GLU A 56 6.26 15.98 -22.07
CA GLU A 56 5.90 15.06 -23.16
C GLU A 56 6.73 15.24 -24.43
N ARG A 57 7.18 16.47 -24.71
CA ARG A 57 8.14 16.73 -25.79
C ARG A 57 9.55 16.19 -25.51
N ALA A 58 9.91 15.95 -24.25
CA ALA A 58 11.19 15.37 -23.84
C ALA A 58 11.16 13.83 -23.78
N ALA A 59 9.99 13.19 -23.74
CA ALA A 59 9.85 11.74 -23.78
C ALA A 59 10.29 11.13 -25.15
N GLY A 60 10.45 11.97 -26.18
CA GLY A 60 10.93 11.60 -27.51
C GLY A 60 12.44 11.67 -27.73
N SER A 61 13.25 12.18 -26.78
CA SER A 61 14.69 12.34 -27.01
C SER A 61 15.54 12.06 -25.76
N GLY A 62 16.65 11.36 -25.96
CA GLY A 62 17.71 11.18 -24.96
C GLY A 62 17.83 9.80 -24.33
N GLY A 63 17.05 8.81 -24.79
CA GLY A 63 17.38 7.42 -24.50
C GLY A 63 18.58 7.09 -25.36
N GLY A 64 19.80 7.22 -24.83
CA GLY A 64 21.02 6.86 -25.55
C GLY A 64 20.88 5.50 -26.23
N LEU A 65 21.60 5.26 -27.33
CA LEU A 65 21.48 4.07 -28.18
C LEU A 65 21.36 2.75 -27.37
N LEU A 66 22.08 2.66 -26.25
CA LEU A 66 22.06 1.55 -25.29
C LEU A 66 20.70 1.32 -24.62
N TYR A 67 19.95 2.37 -24.25
CA TYR A 67 18.61 2.24 -23.66
C TYR A 67 17.57 1.73 -24.67
N ARG A 68 17.66 2.20 -25.92
CA ARG A 68 16.81 1.70 -27.02
C ARG A 68 17.13 0.24 -27.34
N LEU A 69 18.41 -0.13 -27.26
CA LEU A 69 18.86 -1.51 -27.43
C LEU A 69 18.37 -2.41 -26.27
N LYS A 70 18.45 -1.93 -25.02
CA LYS A 70 17.90 -2.62 -23.83
C LYS A 70 16.40 -2.89 -23.95
N LYS A 71 15.60 -1.91 -24.37
CA LYS A 71 14.14 -2.10 -24.57
C LYS A 71 13.81 -3.16 -25.63
N ARG A 72 14.74 -3.45 -26.55
CA ARG A 72 14.61 -4.48 -27.58
C ARG A 72 15.18 -5.83 -27.16
N LEU A 73 15.96 -5.88 -26.07
CA LEU A 73 16.58 -7.10 -25.57
C LEU A 73 15.59 -7.86 -24.66
N PRO A 74 15.36 -9.16 -24.89
CA PRO A 74 14.58 -9.99 -23.99
C PRO A 74 15.15 -9.96 -22.57
N TRP A 75 14.31 -9.73 -21.55
CA TRP A 75 14.77 -9.61 -20.15
C TRP A 75 15.49 -10.86 -19.64
N ASN A 76 15.07 -12.04 -20.11
CA ASN A 76 15.73 -13.31 -19.86
C ASN A 76 17.18 -13.33 -20.35
N LEU A 77 17.48 -12.70 -21.49
CA LEU A 77 18.85 -12.62 -22.03
C LEU A 77 19.73 -11.69 -21.18
N VAL A 78 19.18 -10.53 -20.80
CA VAL A 78 19.87 -9.56 -19.93
C VAL A 78 20.16 -10.16 -18.56
N ARG A 79 19.18 -10.91 -18.00
CA ARG A 79 19.35 -11.60 -16.72
C ARG A 79 20.46 -12.64 -16.79
N GLU A 80 20.47 -13.48 -17.82
CA GLU A 80 21.48 -14.54 -18.00
C GLU A 80 22.91 -13.99 -18.11
N VAL A 81 23.06 -12.84 -18.78
CA VAL A 81 24.37 -12.17 -18.90
C VAL A 81 24.76 -11.50 -17.58
N THR A 82 23.84 -10.79 -16.92
CA THR A 82 24.16 -10.06 -15.68
C THR A 82 24.42 -10.95 -14.47
N THR A 83 23.78 -12.12 -14.38
CA THR A 83 24.02 -13.08 -13.29
C THR A 83 25.38 -13.77 -13.41
N ARG A 84 25.97 -13.79 -14.61
CA ARG A 84 27.29 -14.37 -14.88
C ARG A 84 28.44 -13.36 -14.75
N LEU A 85 28.14 -12.08 -14.56
CA LEU A 85 29.16 -11.04 -14.38
C LEU A 85 29.68 -11.02 -12.94
N PRO A 86 30.99 -10.77 -12.73
CA PRO A 86 31.53 -10.51 -11.41
C PRO A 86 30.79 -9.36 -10.71
N ALA A 87 30.55 -9.47 -9.41
CA ALA A 87 29.73 -8.51 -8.65
C ALA A 87 30.24 -7.05 -8.72
N ALA A 88 31.54 -6.84 -8.87
CA ALA A 88 32.13 -5.51 -9.06
C ALA A 88 31.76 -4.91 -10.43
N VAL A 89 31.80 -5.73 -11.49
CA VAL A 89 31.42 -5.33 -12.85
C VAL A 89 29.92 -5.09 -12.93
N ASN A 90 29.11 -5.97 -12.32
CA ASN A 90 27.66 -5.78 -12.26
C ASN A 90 27.32 -4.46 -11.54
N ARG A 91 27.92 -4.18 -10.38
CA ARG A 91 27.75 -2.88 -9.68
C ARG A 91 28.20 -1.66 -10.48
N ALA A 92 29.26 -1.76 -11.26
CA ALA A 92 29.72 -0.67 -12.13
C ALA A 92 28.79 -0.44 -13.33
N LEU A 93 28.15 -1.50 -13.83
CA LEU A 93 27.21 -1.45 -14.96
C LEU A 93 25.79 -1.06 -14.54
N VAL A 94 25.39 -1.33 -13.29
CA VAL A 94 24.06 -0.97 -12.77
C VAL A 94 23.76 0.52 -13.01
N PRO A 95 24.62 1.49 -12.63
CA PRO A 95 24.39 2.90 -12.96
C PRO A 95 24.24 3.12 -14.45
N LEU A 96 25.14 2.59 -15.28
CA LEU A 96 25.09 2.77 -16.74
C LEU A 96 23.82 2.19 -17.39
N TRP A 97 23.21 1.17 -16.78
CA TRP A 97 22.02 0.48 -17.28
C TRP A 97 20.73 0.88 -16.55
N SER A 98 20.85 1.57 -15.42
CA SER A 98 19.79 2.18 -14.62
C SER A 98 19.72 3.70 -14.78
N GLN A 99 20.65 4.31 -15.54
CA GLN A 99 20.68 5.71 -15.97
C GLN A 99 19.53 5.97 -16.95
N ARG A 100 18.33 5.99 -16.37
CA ARG A 100 17.14 6.75 -16.70
C ARG A 100 16.01 6.19 -15.86
N MET A 101 15.91 6.67 -14.63
CA MET A 101 14.59 6.83 -14.03
C MET A 101 14.18 8.29 -14.18
N HIS A 102 15.08 9.25 -13.91
CA HIS A 102 14.84 10.68 -14.09
C HIS A 102 16.13 11.41 -14.50
N ASP A 103 16.01 12.54 -15.21
CA ASP A 103 17.10 13.51 -15.34
C ASP A 103 17.05 14.42 -14.11
N TRP A 104 17.87 14.12 -13.11
CA TRP A 104 17.77 14.75 -11.79
C TRP A 104 18.07 16.25 -11.80
N GLY A 105 18.78 16.77 -12.81
CA GLY A 105 19.01 18.20 -12.97
C GLY A 105 17.75 18.99 -13.39
N THR A 106 16.73 18.29 -13.91
CA THR A 106 15.51 18.91 -14.45
C THR A 106 14.21 18.34 -13.86
N THR A 107 14.30 17.25 -13.09
CA THR A 107 13.15 16.57 -12.49
C THR A 107 12.79 17.20 -11.15
N ARG A 108 11.64 17.89 -11.09
CA ARG A 108 11.10 18.52 -9.87
C ARG A 108 10.32 17.55 -8.99
N VAL A 109 9.59 16.60 -9.57
CA VAL A 109 8.82 15.56 -8.87
C VAL A 109 9.00 14.21 -9.55
N PHE A 110 8.93 13.13 -8.78
CA PHE A 110 9.06 11.77 -9.27
C PHE A 110 8.17 10.80 -8.46
N THR A 111 7.83 9.67 -9.07
CA THR A 111 7.12 8.59 -8.40
C THR A 111 8.09 7.72 -7.61
N VAL A 112 7.64 7.20 -6.47
CA VAL A 112 8.34 6.12 -5.75
C VAL A 112 7.58 4.81 -5.96
N PRO A 113 8.21 3.62 -5.85
CA PRO A 113 7.49 2.36 -6.01
C PRO A 113 6.27 2.25 -5.10
N PHE A 114 5.14 1.86 -5.68
CA PHE A 114 3.87 1.77 -4.99
C PHE A 114 2.98 0.64 -5.52
N ASP A 115 1.97 0.26 -4.72
CA ASP A 115 0.97 -0.75 -5.08
C ASP A 115 -0.44 -0.16 -5.15
N VAL A 116 -1.01 0.37 -4.06
CA VAL A 116 -2.44 0.73 -4.01
C VAL A 116 -2.71 2.20 -4.31
N HIS A 117 -1.76 3.07 -3.98
CA HIS A 117 -1.89 4.52 -4.10
C HIS A 117 -0.67 5.08 -4.80
N GLY A 118 -0.84 6.17 -5.54
CA GLY A 118 0.30 6.86 -6.14
C GLY A 118 1.10 7.57 -5.05
N PHE A 119 2.42 7.48 -5.10
CA PHE A 119 3.30 8.16 -4.16
C PHE A 119 4.25 9.06 -4.91
N LEU A 120 4.24 10.34 -4.55
CA LEU A 120 5.07 11.37 -5.18
C LEU A 120 6.09 11.89 -4.19
N ARG A 121 7.33 12.06 -4.66
CA ARG A 121 8.35 12.85 -3.97
C ARG A 121 8.77 14.03 -4.83
N VAL A 122 8.89 15.17 -4.18
CA VAL A 122 9.55 16.36 -4.70
C VAL A 122 11.06 16.14 -4.59
N ASN A 123 11.80 16.50 -5.63
CA ASN A 123 13.26 16.49 -5.67
C ASN A 123 13.81 17.66 -4.85
N LEU A 124 13.65 17.55 -3.52
CA LEU A 124 13.84 18.63 -2.57
C LEU A 124 15.32 18.81 -2.21
N ARG A 125 15.81 20.05 -2.29
CA ARG A 125 17.16 20.43 -1.86
C ARG A 125 17.38 20.09 -0.39
N GLY A 126 18.53 19.48 -0.10
CA GLY A 126 18.93 19.09 1.25
C GLY A 126 18.31 17.78 1.75
N ARG A 127 17.34 17.21 1.02
CA ARG A 127 16.77 15.88 1.31
C ARG A 127 17.19 14.86 0.25
N GLU A 128 17.09 15.26 -1.01
CA GLU A 128 17.45 14.43 -2.17
C GLU A 128 18.88 14.76 -2.62
N ARG A 129 19.64 13.73 -3.06
CA ARG A 129 21.06 13.87 -3.45
C ARG A 129 21.29 15.02 -4.43
N ASP A 130 20.46 15.07 -5.47
CA ASP A 130 20.52 16.06 -6.54
C ASP A 130 19.29 16.98 -6.49
N GLY A 131 18.84 17.31 -5.29
CA GLY A 131 17.65 18.15 -5.07
C GLY A 131 17.75 19.50 -5.79
N ILE A 132 16.70 19.87 -6.52
CA ILE A 132 16.64 21.12 -7.29
C ILE A 132 15.56 22.09 -6.81
N VAL A 133 14.50 21.57 -6.17
CA VAL A 133 13.40 22.38 -5.62
C VAL A 133 13.78 22.89 -4.24
N SER A 134 13.62 24.19 -4.01
CA SER A 134 13.95 24.82 -2.72
C SER A 134 12.87 24.51 -1.68
N PRO A 135 13.24 24.32 -0.40
CA PRO A 135 12.26 24.23 0.68
C PRO A 135 11.51 25.57 0.86
N GLY A 136 10.31 25.52 1.43
CA GLY A 136 9.46 26.69 1.64
C GLY A 136 8.48 26.89 0.49
N GLU A 137 8.33 28.14 0.04
CA GLU A 137 7.28 28.53 -0.92
C GLU A 137 7.32 27.73 -2.23
N GLU A 138 8.50 27.51 -2.82
CA GLU A 138 8.64 26.75 -4.08
C GLU A 138 8.11 25.30 -3.94
N TYR A 139 8.43 24.66 -2.81
CA TYR A 139 7.95 23.31 -2.48
C TYR A 139 6.43 23.30 -2.27
N GLU A 140 5.90 24.20 -1.45
CA GLU A 140 4.46 24.25 -1.15
C GLU A 140 3.63 24.57 -2.39
N SER A 141 4.08 25.51 -3.24
CA SER A 141 3.44 25.84 -4.51
C SER A 141 3.46 24.66 -5.48
N LEU A 142 4.58 23.93 -5.59
CA LEU A 142 4.63 22.72 -6.42
C LEU A 142 3.67 21.64 -5.90
N CYS A 143 3.60 21.45 -4.59
CA CYS A 143 2.65 20.49 -4.01
C CYS A 143 1.19 20.88 -4.31
N ALA A 144 0.84 22.16 -4.17
CA ALA A 144 -0.50 22.66 -4.50
C ALA A 144 -0.83 22.50 -6.00
N GLU A 145 0.11 22.84 -6.89
CA GLU A 145 0.00 22.63 -8.35
C GLU A 145 -0.31 21.16 -8.68
N LEU A 146 0.43 20.24 -8.06
CA LEU A 146 0.25 18.79 -8.28
C LEU A 146 -1.10 18.29 -7.76
N VAL A 147 -1.53 18.75 -6.58
CA VAL A 147 -2.85 18.40 -6.01
C VAL A 147 -3.95 18.82 -6.97
N GLU A 148 -4.00 20.09 -7.35
CA GLU A 148 -5.02 20.62 -8.27
C GLU A 148 -5.00 19.90 -9.61
N ALA A 149 -3.81 19.69 -10.18
CA ALA A 149 -3.65 19.03 -11.46
C ALA A 149 -4.16 17.59 -11.46
N LEU A 150 -3.79 16.80 -10.45
CA LEU A 150 -4.13 15.38 -10.34
C LEU A 150 -5.61 15.16 -9.98
N GLU A 151 -6.19 16.06 -9.17
CA GLU A 151 -7.63 16.03 -8.87
C GLU A 151 -8.49 16.47 -10.07
N GLY A 152 -7.93 17.26 -10.98
CA GLY A 152 -8.60 17.70 -12.21
C GLY A 152 -8.70 16.66 -13.34
N PHE A 153 -8.15 15.45 -13.17
CA PHE A 153 -8.28 14.38 -14.17
C PHE A 153 -9.50 13.48 -13.92
N ALA A 154 -10.31 13.32 -14.96
CA ALA A 154 -11.41 12.38 -15.02
C ALA A 154 -11.13 11.24 -16.01
N ASP A 155 -11.71 10.08 -15.73
CA ASP A 155 -11.66 8.92 -16.60
C ASP A 155 -12.48 9.14 -17.88
N ILE A 156 -11.92 8.87 -19.06
CA ILE A 156 -12.65 9.10 -20.33
C ILE A 156 -13.87 8.17 -20.46
N ALA A 157 -13.79 6.93 -19.97
CA ALA A 157 -14.87 5.96 -20.13
C ALA A 157 -16.07 6.23 -19.21
N SER A 158 -15.82 6.62 -17.97
CA SER A 158 -16.87 6.84 -16.95
C SER A 158 -17.17 8.31 -16.66
N GLY A 159 -16.30 9.24 -17.05
CA GLY A 159 -16.39 10.66 -16.68
C GLY A 159 -16.16 10.94 -15.19
N ARG A 160 -15.82 9.93 -14.38
CA ARG A 160 -15.62 10.09 -12.94
C ARG A 160 -14.19 10.57 -12.63
N PRO A 161 -14.00 11.36 -11.55
CA PRO A 161 -12.65 11.69 -11.06
C PRO A 161 -11.87 10.41 -10.78
N VAL A 162 -10.59 10.39 -11.15
CA VAL A 162 -9.80 9.16 -10.94
C VAL A 162 -9.07 9.15 -9.62
N SER A 163 -8.68 10.30 -9.10
CA SER A 163 -8.22 10.37 -7.72
C SER A 163 -9.43 10.49 -6.77
N ALA A 164 -9.37 9.80 -5.64
CA ALA A 164 -10.25 9.99 -4.48
C ALA A 164 -9.71 11.08 -3.53
N GLY A 165 -8.77 11.90 -4.01
CA GLY A 165 -8.07 12.93 -3.26
C GLY A 165 -6.55 12.74 -3.27
N VAL A 166 -5.83 13.86 -3.22
CA VAL A 166 -4.38 13.89 -3.08
C VAL A 166 -4.04 14.52 -1.74
N VAL A 167 -3.37 13.75 -0.87
CA VAL A 167 -3.09 14.17 0.51
C VAL A 167 -1.61 14.39 0.73
N HIS A 168 -1.27 15.46 1.44
CA HIS A 168 0.09 15.69 1.89
C HIS A 168 0.40 14.78 3.09
N SER A 169 1.44 13.94 3.00
CA SER A 169 1.78 12.99 4.06
C SER A 169 2.05 13.66 5.41
N ARG A 170 2.58 14.88 5.42
CA ARG A 170 2.83 15.65 6.66
C ARG A 170 1.55 16.08 7.36
N ALA A 171 0.44 16.24 6.62
CA ALA A 171 -0.86 16.49 7.22
C ALA A 171 -1.41 15.24 7.95
N LEU A 172 -1.07 14.04 7.46
CA LEU A 172 -1.46 12.78 8.10
C LEU A 172 -0.60 12.44 9.32
N PHE A 173 0.69 12.80 9.28
CA PHE A 173 1.67 12.44 10.30
C PHE A 173 2.47 13.67 10.76
N PRO A 174 1.86 14.68 11.40
CA PRO A 174 2.55 15.95 11.69
C PRO A 174 3.75 15.81 12.62
N ASN A 175 3.72 14.83 13.54
CA ASN A 175 4.74 14.63 14.57
C ASN A 175 5.59 13.36 14.34
N GLY A 176 5.61 12.80 13.14
CA GLY A 176 6.36 11.58 12.86
C GLY A 176 7.86 11.85 12.71
N GLU A 177 8.69 11.15 13.49
CA GLU A 177 10.16 11.29 13.48
C GLU A 177 10.83 10.97 12.12
N ARG A 178 10.11 10.26 11.24
CA ARG A 178 10.61 9.79 9.93
C ARG A 178 9.76 10.30 8.77
N THR A 179 9.07 11.42 8.95
CA THR A 179 8.22 12.03 7.93
C THR A 179 8.99 12.47 6.69
N ASP A 180 10.28 12.78 6.84
CA ASP A 180 11.23 13.02 5.75
C ASP A 180 11.41 11.82 4.80
N ARG A 181 11.14 10.61 5.28
CA ARG A 181 11.21 9.36 4.51
C ARG A 181 9.91 9.00 3.81
N LEU A 182 8.81 9.66 4.15
CA LEU A 182 7.52 9.44 3.51
C LEU A 182 7.48 10.12 2.13
N PRO A 183 6.54 9.73 1.25
CA PRO A 183 6.19 10.53 0.07
C PRO A 183 5.75 11.94 0.52
N ASP A 184 5.91 12.95 -0.33
CA ASP A 184 5.36 14.28 -0.06
C ASP A 184 3.84 14.25 -0.24
N LEU A 185 3.39 13.68 -1.36
CA LEU A 185 1.98 13.51 -1.70
C LEU A 185 1.62 12.04 -1.88
N VAL A 186 0.44 11.68 -1.38
CA VAL A 186 -0.21 10.39 -1.61
C VAL A 186 -1.47 10.62 -2.45
N VAL A 187 -1.46 10.08 -3.67
CA VAL A 187 -2.57 10.09 -4.61
C VAL A 187 -3.44 8.89 -4.32
N ARG A 188 -4.58 9.11 -3.66
CA ARG A 188 -5.54 8.03 -3.40
C ARG A 188 -6.27 7.75 -4.70
N ILE A 189 -6.22 6.51 -5.15
CA ILE A 189 -6.95 6.07 -6.33
C ILE A 189 -8.42 5.93 -5.94
N GLY A 190 -9.31 6.46 -6.79
CA GLY A 190 -10.74 6.27 -6.69
C GLY A 190 -11.16 4.92 -7.27
N ASP A 191 -12.12 4.95 -8.18
CA ASP A 191 -12.67 3.76 -8.82
C ASP A 191 -12.51 3.86 -10.36
N PRO A 192 -11.26 3.85 -10.87
CA PRO A 192 -11.01 3.89 -12.31
C PRO A 192 -11.57 2.66 -13.02
N VAL A 193 -12.09 2.88 -14.22
CA VAL A 193 -12.61 1.80 -15.05
C VAL A 193 -11.45 1.00 -15.63
N ARG A 194 -11.43 -0.30 -15.35
CA ARG A 194 -10.46 -1.22 -15.96
C ARG A 194 -10.57 -1.17 -17.48
N GLY A 195 -9.43 -0.96 -18.15
CA GLY A 195 -9.37 -0.89 -19.61
C GLY A 195 -9.86 0.45 -20.19
N SER A 196 -9.94 1.50 -19.37
CA SER A 196 -10.18 2.85 -19.85
C SER A 196 -9.13 3.30 -20.87
N PRO A 197 -9.53 3.96 -21.97
CA PRO A 197 -8.61 4.36 -23.04
C PRO A 197 -7.75 5.57 -22.68
N GLY A 198 -8.01 6.23 -21.54
CA GLY A 198 -7.41 7.52 -21.26
C GLY A 198 -8.08 8.31 -20.16
N LEU A 199 -7.50 9.49 -19.91
CA LEU A 199 -7.98 10.50 -18.97
C LEU A 199 -8.14 11.83 -19.67
N VAL A 200 -8.99 12.67 -19.12
CA VAL A 200 -9.22 14.03 -19.61
C VAL A 200 -9.16 15.01 -18.45
N SER A 201 -8.53 16.15 -18.69
CA SER A 201 -8.53 17.30 -17.79
C SER A 201 -8.89 18.56 -18.57
N PRO A 202 -9.68 19.49 -17.99
CA PRO A 202 -9.93 20.79 -18.62
C PRO A 202 -8.64 21.59 -18.90
N HIS A 203 -7.61 21.42 -18.07
CA HIS A 203 -6.35 22.16 -18.18
C HIS A 203 -5.31 21.43 -19.02
N PHE A 204 -5.24 20.09 -18.91
CA PHE A 204 -4.19 19.29 -19.55
C PHE A 204 -4.65 18.50 -20.78
N GLY A 205 -5.94 18.61 -21.15
CA GLY A 205 -6.54 17.90 -22.27
C GLY A 205 -6.60 16.38 -22.06
N GLU A 206 -6.68 15.64 -23.17
CA GLU A 206 -6.74 14.17 -23.13
C GLU A 206 -5.34 13.53 -23.06
N VAL A 207 -5.19 12.53 -22.19
CA VAL A 207 -4.02 11.64 -22.11
C VAL A 207 -4.50 10.22 -22.41
N ARG A 208 -4.07 9.64 -23.53
CA ARG A 208 -4.48 8.29 -23.97
C ARG A 208 -3.44 7.26 -23.55
N PHE A 209 -3.89 6.07 -23.13
CA PHE A 209 -3.02 4.97 -22.74
C PHE A 209 -3.33 3.70 -23.53
N PRO A 210 -2.33 2.84 -23.78
CA PRO A 210 -2.60 1.49 -24.27
C PRO A 210 -3.46 0.74 -23.25
N THR A 211 -4.47 0.02 -23.72
CA THR A 211 -5.35 -0.84 -22.92
C THR A 211 -5.04 -2.31 -23.20
N PRO A 212 -3.87 -2.82 -22.78
CA PRO A 212 -3.50 -4.19 -23.10
C PRO A 212 -4.35 -5.18 -22.30
N ASP A 213 -4.66 -6.33 -22.89
CA ASP A 213 -5.34 -7.43 -22.19
C ASP A 213 -4.54 -7.91 -20.96
N ARG A 214 -3.21 -7.73 -21.00
CA ARG A 214 -2.27 -7.98 -19.91
C ARG A 214 -1.37 -6.77 -19.71
N PHE A 215 -1.30 -6.27 -18.49
CA PHE A 215 -0.36 -5.21 -18.16
C PHE A 215 1.09 -5.67 -18.38
N PRO A 216 2.00 -4.80 -18.86
CA PRO A 216 3.41 -5.15 -19.07
C PRO A 216 4.12 -5.68 -17.81
N SER A 217 3.62 -5.32 -16.62
CA SER A 217 4.09 -5.84 -15.33
C SER A 217 3.73 -7.32 -15.09
N GLY A 218 2.79 -7.87 -15.86
CA GLY A 218 2.19 -9.18 -15.62
C GLY A 218 1.19 -9.21 -14.45
N ARG A 219 0.97 -8.09 -13.75
CA ARG A 219 0.08 -8.02 -12.58
C ARG A 219 -1.38 -7.92 -13.02
N SER A 220 -2.15 -8.98 -12.80
CA SER A 220 -3.59 -9.01 -13.06
C SER A 220 -4.44 -8.56 -11.87
N GLY A 221 -3.88 -8.58 -10.66
CA GLY A 221 -4.53 -8.17 -9.42
C GLY A 221 -3.72 -7.16 -8.62
N ASN A 222 -4.41 -6.44 -7.74
CA ASN A 222 -3.82 -5.48 -6.81
C ASN A 222 -4.49 -5.57 -5.44
N HIS A 223 -3.85 -5.01 -4.41
CA HIS A 223 -4.40 -4.99 -3.07
C HIS A 223 -5.60 -4.05 -2.99
N HIS A 224 -6.57 -4.42 -2.15
CA HIS A 224 -7.75 -3.62 -1.83
C HIS A 224 -7.70 -3.19 -0.36
N PRO A 225 -8.11 -1.96 0.02
CA PRO A 225 -7.96 -1.47 1.40
C PRO A 225 -8.80 -2.23 2.44
N ARG A 226 -9.84 -2.97 2.02
CA ARG A 226 -10.65 -3.79 2.93
C ARG A 226 -10.05 -5.18 3.12
N GLY A 227 -9.62 -5.47 4.34
CA GLY A 227 -9.28 -6.80 4.82
C GLY A 227 -10.46 -7.52 5.47
N TRP A 228 -10.18 -8.57 6.22
CA TRP A 228 -11.16 -9.32 7.02
C TRP A 228 -10.48 -9.96 8.23
N TYR A 229 -11.25 -10.33 9.24
CA TYR A 229 -10.76 -11.15 10.35
C TYR A 229 -11.85 -12.09 10.85
N LEU A 230 -11.43 -13.16 11.52
CA LEU A 230 -12.24 -14.16 12.18
C LEU A 230 -11.62 -14.40 13.55
N LEU A 231 -12.40 -14.22 14.61
CA LEU A 231 -12.01 -14.60 15.96
C LEU A 231 -12.90 -15.75 16.40
N ALA A 232 -12.32 -16.95 16.49
CA ALA A 232 -12.98 -18.15 17.01
C ALA A 232 -12.68 -18.35 18.50
N GLY A 233 -13.54 -19.11 19.19
CA GLY A 233 -13.38 -19.44 20.62
C GLY A 233 -14.08 -18.47 21.58
N THR A 234 -15.09 -17.75 21.10
CA THR A 234 -15.71 -16.64 21.81
C THR A 234 -17.13 -16.95 22.30
N GLY A 235 -17.70 -18.08 21.84
CA GLY A 235 -19.06 -18.51 22.15
C GLY A 235 -20.18 -17.73 21.43
N ALA A 236 -19.85 -16.67 20.69
CA ALA A 236 -20.82 -15.83 19.98
C ALA A 236 -20.29 -15.37 18.62
N ALA A 237 -21.15 -15.44 17.60
CA ALA A 237 -20.88 -14.85 16.30
C ALA A 237 -21.27 -13.37 16.32
N ALA A 238 -20.32 -12.49 16.04
CA ALA A 238 -20.54 -11.06 15.89
C ALA A 238 -19.78 -10.55 14.66
N ILE A 239 -20.35 -9.57 13.98
CA ILE A 239 -19.69 -8.84 12.89
C ILE A 239 -19.37 -7.45 13.44
N ALA A 240 -18.09 -7.07 13.38
CA ALA A 240 -17.65 -5.73 13.71
C ALA A 240 -16.67 -5.25 12.66
N ASP A 241 -16.81 -3.98 12.28
CA ASP A 241 -15.85 -3.27 11.46
C ASP A 241 -14.83 -2.57 12.36
N GLY A 242 -13.59 -2.45 11.87
CA GLY A 242 -12.55 -1.69 12.53
C GLY A 242 -11.35 -1.48 11.63
N ARG A 243 -10.26 -0.98 12.21
CA ARG A 243 -9.03 -0.71 11.47
C ARG A 243 -8.01 -1.77 11.80
N VAL A 244 -7.15 -2.09 10.84
CA VAL A 244 -6.06 -3.04 11.03
C VAL A 244 -5.14 -2.65 12.21
N VAL A 245 -4.99 -1.36 12.49
CA VAL A 245 -4.20 -0.86 13.62
C VAL A 245 -4.78 -1.24 14.98
N ASP A 246 -6.07 -1.58 15.04
CA ASP A 246 -6.75 -1.97 16.29
C ASP A 246 -6.42 -3.43 16.69
N LEU A 247 -6.00 -4.29 15.74
CA LEU A 247 -5.72 -5.71 15.98
C LEU A 247 -4.58 -5.95 16.97
N ALA A 248 -3.44 -5.27 16.80
CA ALA A 248 -2.26 -5.54 17.64
C ALA A 248 -2.49 -5.15 19.12
N PRO A 249 -3.03 -3.95 19.45
CA PRO A 249 -3.43 -3.64 20.82
C PRO A 249 -4.41 -4.66 21.41
N ASP A 250 -5.39 -5.09 20.63
CA ASP A 250 -6.42 -6.01 21.12
C ASP A 250 -5.89 -7.43 21.35
N VAL A 251 -4.98 -7.92 20.50
CA VAL A 251 -4.29 -9.20 20.73
C VAL A 251 -3.46 -9.14 22.01
N LEU A 252 -2.77 -8.03 22.29
CA LEU A 252 -2.05 -7.86 23.56
C LEU A 252 -3.00 -7.90 24.75
N ARG A 253 -4.14 -7.20 24.67
CA ARG A 253 -5.16 -7.23 25.74
C ARG A 253 -5.75 -8.63 25.93
N LEU A 254 -5.97 -9.40 24.86
CA LEU A 254 -6.44 -10.79 24.93
C LEU A 254 -5.43 -11.70 25.63
N LEU A 255 -4.14 -11.37 25.58
CA LEU A 255 -3.06 -12.07 26.28
C LEU A 255 -2.80 -11.50 27.69
N ASP A 256 -3.70 -10.67 28.21
CA ASP A 256 -3.54 -9.96 29.49
C ASP A 256 -2.27 -9.08 29.56
N LEU A 257 -1.79 -8.59 28.41
CA LEU A 257 -0.64 -7.69 28.28
C LEU A 257 -1.11 -6.25 28.06
N THR A 258 -0.37 -5.29 28.64
CA THR A 258 -0.59 -3.86 28.39
C THR A 258 0.03 -3.44 27.06
N PRO A 259 -0.74 -2.86 26.11
CA PRO A 259 -0.17 -2.32 24.88
C PRO A 259 0.86 -1.21 25.17
N PRO A 260 2.01 -1.17 24.47
CA PRO A 260 2.97 -0.09 24.62
C PRO A 260 2.36 1.28 24.29
N ALA A 261 2.81 2.34 24.96
CA ALA A 261 2.26 3.69 24.80
C ALA A 261 2.30 4.24 23.36
N GLY A 262 3.26 3.79 22.54
CA GLY A 262 3.37 4.18 21.14
C GLY A 262 2.46 3.40 20.17
N MET A 263 1.70 2.42 20.66
CA MET A 263 0.76 1.66 19.85
C MET A 263 -0.59 2.40 19.81
N HIS A 264 -1.16 2.55 18.62
CA HIS A 264 -2.42 3.25 18.41
C HIS A 264 -3.54 2.27 18.10
N GLY A 265 -4.78 2.65 18.44
CA GLY A 265 -5.97 1.87 18.15
C GLY A 265 -6.42 0.96 19.29
N GLY A 266 -7.33 0.06 18.94
CA GLY A 266 -7.93 -0.94 19.83
C GLY A 266 -9.45 -0.84 19.85
N GLY A 267 -10.08 -1.77 20.56
CA GLY A 267 -11.53 -1.82 20.75
C GLY A 267 -12.29 -2.59 19.68
N LEU A 268 -11.57 -3.20 18.73
CA LEU A 268 -12.14 -4.09 17.72
C LEU A 268 -12.64 -5.40 18.35
N LEU A 269 -11.95 -5.90 19.38
CA LEU A 269 -12.27 -7.19 20.02
C LEU A 269 -12.94 -7.07 21.40
N ASP A 270 -13.22 -5.85 21.88
CA ASP A 270 -13.75 -5.59 23.23
C ASP A 270 -15.12 -6.27 23.47
N GLY A 271 -16.01 -6.24 22.48
CA GLY A 271 -17.33 -6.88 22.56
C GLY A 271 -17.30 -8.41 22.61
N VAL A 272 -16.11 -9.00 22.39
CA VAL A 272 -15.91 -10.45 22.23
C VAL A 272 -15.05 -11.04 23.38
N ALA A 273 -14.36 -10.19 24.13
CA ALA A 273 -13.59 -10.57 25.31
C ALA A 273 -14.47 -10.75 26.57
N GLY A 274 -15.61 -10.05 26.66
CA GLY A 274 -16.49 -10.05 27.84
C GLY A 274 -17.33 -11.32 28.06
N ALA A 275 -17.49 -12.17 27.05
CA ALA A 275 -18.38 -13.34 27.12
C ALA A 275 -17.76 -14.58 27.80
N GLY A 276 -16.43 -14.60 28.02
CA GLY A 276 -15.70 -15.79 28.48
C GLY A 276 -15.25 -15.81 29.95
N ARG A 277 -15.55 -14.76 30.74
CA ARG A 277 -15.12 -14.66 32.16
C ARG A 277 -16.28 -14.70 33.16
N GLN A 278 -17.39 -15.38 32.85
CA GLN A 278 -18.28 -15.85 33.91
C GLN A 278 -17.79 -17.24 34.36
N GLY A 279 -16.65 -17.23 35.05
CA GLY A 279 -16.28 -18.36 35.89
C GLY A 279 -17.32 -18.47 37.00
N THR A 280 -17.90 -19.65 37.14
CA THR A 280 -18.70 -20.04 38.30
C THR A 280 -17.81 -19.93 39.54
N GLU A 281 -17.84 -18.79 40.23
CA GLU A 281 -17.53 -18.77 41.65
C GLU A 281 -18.65 -19.57 42.34
N GLU A 282 -18.35 -20.81 42.70
CA GLU A 282 -19.16 -21.49 43.71
C GLU A 282 -19.10 -20.64 44.98
N PRO A 283 -20.26 -20.33 45.60
CA PRO A 283 -20.26 -19.65 46.88
C PRO A 283 -19.67 -20.62 47.90
N VAL A 284 -18.49 -20.27 48.44
CA VAL A 284 -17.98 -20.88 49.67
C VAL A 284 -19.07 -20.68 50.73
N SER A 285 -19.76 -21.76 51.08
CA SER A 285 -20.80 -21.72 52.10
C SER A 285 -20.15 -21.34 53.43
N GLY A 286 -20.69 -20.28 54.03
CA GLY A 286 -20.18 -19.72 55.26
C GLY A 286 -20.22 -20.75 56.40
N ALA A 287 -19.07 -20.91 57.06
CA ALA A 287 -19.03 -21.47 58.40
C ALA A 287 -19.85 -20.56 59.34
N SER A 288 -20.95 -21.09 59.86
CA SER A 288 -21.67 -20.47 60.98
C SER A 288 -20.88 -20.64 62.27
N PRO A 289 -20.71 -19.58 63.09
CA PRO A 289 -20.23 -19.71 64.45
C PRO A 289 -21.43 -19.95 65.39
N ARG A 290 -21.39 -21.05 66.15
CA ARG A 290 -22.07 -21.18 67.44
C ARG A 290 -21.05 -21.91 68.33
N GLY A 291 -20.57 -21.37 69.45
CA GLY A 291 -21.26 -20.57 70.45
C GLY A 291 -21.28 -21.44 71.72
N ALA A 292 -20.62 -20.95 72.77
CA ALA A 292 -20.43 -21.59 74.06
C ALA A 292 -21.72 -22.08 74.73
N GLU A 293 -21.70 -23.31 75.24
CA GLU A 293 -21.87 -23.71 76.65
C GLU A 293 -21.49 -25.19 76.80
#